data_AF-A0A7J9JXK0-F1
#
_entry.id   AF-A0A7J9JXK0-F1
#
_cell.length_a   1.000
_cell.length_b   1.000
_cell.length_c   1.000
_cell.angle_alpha   90.00
_cell.angle_beta   90.00
_cell.angle_gamma   90.00
#
_symmetry.space_group_name_H-M   'P 1'
#
loop_
_entity.id
_entity.type
_entity.pdbx_description
1 polymer ?
#
loop_
_entity_poly.entity_id
_entity_poly.type
_entity_poly.pdbx_seq_one_letter_code
_entity_poly.pdbx_strand_id
1 'polypeptide(L)' 'MGTKDVRVDVKLNKHIWSRGIRSVPRRIRVRIARKRNDDEDAKEELYSLVTVAEIPAEGLKGLGTKPIDDDDE' A
#
# COMPACT_ATOMS: atom_id res chain seq x y z
N MET A 1 -7.55 8.19 -5.34
CA MET A 1 -7.33 8.42 -3.89
C MET A 1 -7.46 9.88 -3.50
N GLY A 2 -6.86 10.84 -4.22
CA GLY A 2 -7.15 12.27 -4.02
C GLY A 2 -6.72 12.86 -2.67
N THR A 3 -6.04 12.09 -1.82
CA THR A 3 -5.45 12.57 -0.56
C THR A 3 -4.04 13.09 -0.81
N LYS A 4 -3.67 14.19 -0.14
CA LYS A 4 -2.28 14.68 -0.15
C LYS A 4 -1.39 13.93 0.83
N ASP A 5 -1.96 13.46 1.94
CA ASP A 5 -1.26 12.60 2.91
C ASP A 5 -1.28 11.14 2.43
N VAL A 6 -0.08 10.58 2.24
CA VAL A 6 0.15 9.19 1.83
C VAL A 6 1.19 8.59 2.77
N ARG A 7 0.76 7.63 3.59
CA ARG A 7 1.59 6.95 4.58
C ARG A 7 1.97 5.57 4.05
N VAL A 8 3.27 5.30 4.00
CA VAL A 8 3.81 4.03 3.50
C VAL A 8 4.18 3.14 4.68
N ASP A 9 3.64 1.93 4.71
CA ASP A 9 3.96 0.97 5.76
C ASP A 9 5.42 0.52 5.73
N VAL A 10 5.97 0.22 6.90
CA VAL A 10 7.37 -0.19 7.06
C VAL A 10 7.64 -1.53 6.35
N LYS A 11 6.66 -2.46 6.32
CA LYS A 11 6.83 -3.74 5.60
C LYS A 11 6.95 -3.51 4.09
N LEU A 12 6.20 -2.56 3.53
CA LEU A 12 6.31 -2.20 2.13
C LEU A 12 7.68 -1.59 1.81
N ASN A 13 8.19 -0.70 2.67
CA ASN A 13 9.54 -0.17 2.52
C ASN A 13 10.59 -1.29 2.53
N LYS A 14 10.53 -2.20 3.51
CA LYS A 14 11.43 -3.37 3.57
C LYS A 14 11.33 -4.25 2.32
N HIS A 15 10.12 -4.45 1.78
CA HIS A 15 9.92 -5.24 0.57
C HIS A 15 10.57 -4.59 -0.66
N ILE A 16 10.42 -3.27 -0.83
CA ILE A 16 11.04 -2.50 -1.91
C ILE A 16 12.57 -2.65 -1.87
N TRP A 17 13.16 -2.52 -0.67
CA TRP A 17 14.61 -2.57 -0.47
C TRP A 17 15.19 -3.98 -0.26
N SER A 18 14.36 -5.02 -0.27
CA SER A 18 14.79 -6.41 -0.01
C SER A 18 15.88 -6.93 -0.96
N ARG A 19 15.97 -6.38 -2.17
CA ARG A 19 16.95 -6.73 -3.21
C ARG A 19 18.09 -5.70 -3.33
N GLY A 20 18.15 -4.73 -2.43
CA GLY A 20 19.11 -3.63 -2.44
C GLY A 20 18.77 -2.50 -3.42
N ILE A 21 19.56 -1.43 -3.39
CA ILE A 21 19.28 -0.16 -4.10
C ILE A 21 19.29 -0.27 -5.63
N ARG A 22 20.07 -1.20 -6.20
CA ARG A 22 20.20 -1.35 -7.67
C ARG A 22 19.17 -2.30 -8.29
N SER A 23 18.51 -3.15 -7.50
CA SER A 23 17.68 -4.25 -8.01
C SER A 23 16.24 -4.20 -7.47
N VAL A 24 15.63 -3.01 -7.51
CA VAL A 24 14.25 -2.82 -7.03
C VAL A 24 13.26 -3.67 -7.85
N PRO A 25 12.25 -4.31 -7.22
CA PRO A 25 11.23 -5.07 -7.95
C PRO A 25 10.50 -4.20 -8.99
N ARG A 26 10.33 -4.74 -10.22
CA ARG A 26 9.68 -3.99 -11.33
C ARG A 26 8.19 -3.77 -11.12
N ARG A 27 7.52 -4.66 -10.38
CA ARG A 27 6.09 -4.61 -10.07
C ARG A 27 5.88 -5.11 -8.64
N ILE A 28 5.04 -4.40 -7.88
CA ILE A 28 4.68 -4.73 -6.50
C ILE A 28 3.16 -4.68 -6.39
N ARG A 29 2.58 -5.60 -5.62
CA ARG A 29 1.16 -5.57 -5.28
C ARG A 29 1.02 -4.82 -3.96
N VAL A 30 0.19 -3.77 -3.97
CA VAL A 30 -0.07 -2.95 -2.79
C VAL A 30 -1.57 -2.93 -2.51
N ARG A 31 -1.91 -2.86 -1.22
CA ARG A 31 -3.25 -2.52 -0.76
C ARG A 31 -3.22 -1.05 -0.34
N ILE A 32 -4.23 -0.30 -0.77
CA ILE A 32 -4.35 1.11 -0.44
C ILE A 32 -5.68 1.29 0.29
N ALA A 33 -5.60 1.69 1.55
CA ALA A 33 -6.77 1.99 2.37
C ALA A 33 -6.84 3.49 2.60
N ARG A 34 -8.03 4.08 2.43
CA ARG A 34 -8.29 5.48 2.78
C ARG A 34 -8.86 5.52 4.18
N LYS A 35 -8.16 6.14 5.13
CA LYS A 35 -8.55 6.23 6.54
C LYS A 35 -8.75 7.69 6.95
N ARG A 36 -9.59 7.92 7.97
CA ARG A 36 -9.74 9.22 8.61
C ARG A 36 -8.55 9.50 9.51
N ASN A 37 -8.13 10.75 9.56
CA ASN A 37 -7.09 11.23 10.45
C ASN A 37 -7.76 11.76 11.73
N ASP A 38 -7.54 11.09 12.85
CA ASP A 38 -8.13 11.46 14.15
C ASP A 38 -7.21 12.40 14.97
N ASP A 39 -6.13 12.90 14.36
CA ASP A 39 -5.21 13.85 14.97
C ASP A 39 -5.79 15.28 14.89
N GLU A 40 -5.92 15.96 16.03
CA GLU A 40 -6.53 17.29 16.13
C GLU A 40 -5.74 18.37 15.36
N ASP A 41 -4.43 18.16 15.15
CA ASP A 41 -3.56 19.09 14.41
C ASP A 41 -3.40 18.72 12.91
N ALA A 42 -4.21 17.78 12.42
CA ALA A 42 -4.14 17.32 11.04
C ALA A 42 -4.60 18.38 10.03
N LYS A 43 -3.74 18.72 9.06
CA LYS A 43 -4.09 19.61 7.94
C LYS A 43 -5.09 19.01 6.96
N GLU A 44 -5.20 17.68 6.92
CA GLU A 44 -6.02 16.95 5.95
C GLU A 44 -6.80 15.86 6.73
N GLU A 45 -8.12 15.81 6.53
CA GLU A 45 -9.04 14.90 7.25
C GLU A 45 -8.85 13.41 6.89
N LEU A 46 -8.25 13.13 5.73
CA LEU A 46 -8.14 11.80 5.16
C LEU A 46 -6.72 11.54 4.71
N TYR A 47 -6.19 10.37 5.07
CA TYR A 47 -4.89 9.88 4.59
C TYR A 47 -5.05 8.54 3.87
N SER A 48 -4.13 8.27 2.94
CA SER A 48 -4.02 6.95 2.31
C SER A 48 -2.92 6.14 2.98
N LEU A 49 -3.25 4.99 3.54
CA LEU A 49 -2.28 4.01 4.04
C LEU A 49 -1.97 2.99 2.94
N VAL A 50 -0.69 2.85 2.61
CA VAL A 50 -0.22 1.89 1.59
C VAL A 50 0.52 0.76 2.28
N THR A 51 -0.02 -0.45 2.18
CA THR A 51 0.55 -1.68 2.72
C THR A 51 0.96 -2.63 1.58
N VAL A 52 1.88 -3.55 1.88
CA VAL A 52 2.20 -4.64 0.96
C VAL A 52 1.03 -5.62 0.92
N ALA A 53 0.59 -5.98 -0.28
CA ALA A 53 -0.42 -7.01 -0.46
C ALA A 53 0.25 -8.34 -0.77
N GLU A 54 -0.33 -9.44 -0.28
CA GLU A 54 0.15 -10.77 -0.61
C GLU A 54 0.01 -11.04 -2.11
N ILE A 55 1.07 -11.62 -2.68
CA ILE A 55 1.08 -12.02 -4.09
C ILE A 55 0.55 -13.45 -4.13
N PRO A 56 -0.54 -13.72 -4.87
CA PRO A 56 -1.02 -15.08 -5.07
C PRO A 56 0.08 -15.98 -5.65
N ALA A 57 0.07 -17.27 -5.33
CA ALA A 57 1.05 -18.24 -5.84
C ALA A 57 1.09 -18.29 -7.39
N GLU A 58 -0.01 -17.91 -8.03
CA GLU A 58 -0.19 -17.81 -9.49
C GLU A 58 0.57 -16.62 -10.13
N GLY A 59 1.18 -15.75 -9.32
CA GLY A 59 2.00 -14.63 -9.75
C GLY A 59 1.21 -13.34 -9.98
N LEU A 60 1.73 -12.44 -10.83
CA LEU A 60 1.19 -11.08 -11.07
C LEU A 60 0.50 -10.92 -12.43
N LYS A 61 0.40 -12.00 -13.22
CA LYS A 61 -0.10 -11.94 -14.60
C LYS A 61 -1.63 -12.09 -14.58
N GLY A 62 -2.35 -11.22 -15.27
CA GLY A 62 -3.82 -11.26 -15.35
C GLY A 62 -4.57 -10.70 -14.12
N LEU A 63 -3.87 -10.27 -13.07
CA LEU A 63 -4.50 -9.67 -11.89
C LEU A 63 -4.82 -8.19 -12.10
N GLY A 64 -6.12 -7.87 -12.20
CA GLY A 64 -6.64 -6.51 -12.19
C GLY A 64 -6.64 -5.87 -10.79
N THR A 65 -7.07 -4.62 -10.68
CA THR A 65 -7.35 -3.96 -9.40
C THR A 65 -8.69 -4.45 -8.86
N LYS A 66 -8.73 -4.89 -7.60
CA LYS A 66 -9.97 -5.34 -6.95
C LYS A 66 -10.23 -4.46 -5.72
N PRO A 67 -11.49 -4.06 -5.46
CA PRO A 67 -11.86 -3.56 -4.13
C PRO A 67 -11.65 -4.69 -3.13
N ILE A 68 -11.18 -4.35 -1.93
CA ILE A 68 -10.93 -5.28 -0.83
C ILE A 68 -11.78 -4.77 0.33
N ASP A 69 -12.54 -5.66 0.96
CA ASP A 69 -13.29 -5.34 2.16
C ASP A 69 -12.36 -5.40 3.38
N ASP A 70 -12.61 -4.56 4.38
CA ASP A 70 -11.75 -4.45 5.56
C ASP A 70 -11.80 -5.69 6.48
N ASP A 71 -12.71 -6.64 6.23
CA ASP A 71 -12.81 -7.93 6.92
C ASP A 71 -11.84 -9.02 6.39
N ASP A 72 -11.22 -8.82 5.22
CA ASP A 72 -10.22 -9.74 4.64
C ASP A 72 -8.80 -9.37 5.11
N GLU A 73 -8.54 -9.41 6.42
CA GLU A 73 -7.19 -9.23 7.01
C GLU A 73 -6.47 -10.56 7.25
#